data_AF-A0A6H1ZV72-F1
#
_entry.id   AF-A0A6H1ZV72-F1
#
_cell.length_a   1.000
_cell.length_b   1.000
_cell.length_c   1.000
_cell.angle_alpha   90.00
_cell.angle_beta   90.00
_cell.angle_gamma   90.00
#
_symmetry.space_group_name_H-M   'P 1'
#
loop_
_entity.id
_entity.type
_entity.pdbx_description
1 polymer ?
#
loop_
_entity_poly.entity_id
_entity_poly.type
_entity_poly.pdbx_seq_one_letter_code
_entity_poly.pdbx_strand_id
1 'polypeptide(L)'
;MKIGIGGPEEPGWTREQKEKVKMRIETIFYYHGYPQESSITLLSGHCSGVDIWAEEIAKEMGIKTVIFKPQIKQWHDFQLLKGYRSRNIDVAKESDVYYDIEPEGSCRHCRGTGLEVSELAHERKCRYCKGTGIYSGGTWTMNYAKKLGKEACQIVIS
;
A
#
# COMPACT_ATOMS: atom_id res chain seq x y z
N MET A 1 3.62 17.07 7.13
CA MET A 1 2.68 15.93 7.10
C MET A 1 3.37 14.71 6.52
N LYS A 2 3.25 13.54 7.15
CA LYS A 2 3.84 12.28 6.73
C LYS A 2 2.80 11.43 5.99
N ILE A 3 3.04 11.15 4.72
CA ILE A 3 2.12 10.40 3.84
C ILE A 3 2.73 9.01 3.62
N GLY A 4 2.04 7.96 4.06
CA GLY A 4 2.40 6.59 3.67
C GLY A 4 1.68 6.21 2.38
N ILE A 5 2.40 5.60 1.43
CA ILE A 5 1.80 5.04 0.21
C ILE A 5 2.32 3.62 0.05
N GLY A 6 1.45 2.68 -0.31
CA GLY A 6 1.83 1.32 -0.65
C GLY A 6 0.78 0.61 -1.50
N GLY A 7 1.14 -0.57 -1.97
CA GLY A 7 0.28 -1.43 -2.79
C GLY A 7 1.01 -2.69 -3.25
N PRO A 8 0.47 -3.41 -4.24
CA PRO A 8 1.10 -4.59 -4.80
C PRO A 8 2.38 -4.30 -5.60
N GLU A 9 3.21 -5.33 -5.72
CA GLU A 9 4.39 -5.36 -6.57
C GLU A 9 4.03 -5.19 -8.06
N GLU A 10 4.99 -4.71 -8.86
CA GLU A 10 4.82 -4.41 -10.29
C GLU A 10 4.14 -5.52 -11.13
N PRO A 11 4.40 -6.83 -10.94
CA PRO A 11 3.73 -7.88 -11.73
C PRO A 11 2.20 -7.92 -11.60
N GLY A 12 1.62 -7.27 -10.59
CA GLY A 12 0.17 -7.17 -10.41
C GLY A 12 -0.51 -6.12 -11.30
N TRP A 13 0.24 -5.39 -12.13
CA TRP A 13 -0.25 -4.20 -12.82
C TRP A 13 -0.08 -4.31 -14.34
N THR A 14 -1.09 -3.90 -15.10
CA THR A 14 -0.92 -3.63 -16.52
C THR A 14 -0.18 -2.31 -16.75
N ARG A 15 0.35 -2.10 -17.96
CA ARG A 15 0.97 -0.83 -18.34
C ARG A 15 0.02 0.35 -18.17
N GLU A 16 -1.24 0.20 -18.59
CA GLU A 16 -2.25 1.26 -18.46
C GLU A 16 -2.55 1.57 -16.99
N GLN A 17 -2.70 0.55 -16.16
CA GLN A 17 -2.95 0.74 -14.73
C GLN A 17 -1.75 1.41 -14.04
N LYS A 18 -0.51 1.06 -14.41
CA LYS A 18 0.69 1.71 -13.89
C LYS A 18 0.68 3.22 -14.12
N GLU A 19 0.30 3.67 -15.33
CA GLU A 19 0.15 5.11 -15.59
C GLU A 19 -0.93 5.75 -14.72
N LYS A 20 -2.09 5.09 -14.57
CA LYS A 20 -3.15 5.56 -13.66
C LYS A 20 -2.68 5.64 -12.20
N VAL A 21 -1.89 4.68 -11.73
CA VAL A 21 -1.31 4.71 -10.38
C VAL A 21 -0.40 5.92 -10.21
N LYS A 22 0.51 6.16 -11.16
CA LYS A 22 1.42 7.31 -11.13
C LYS A 22 0.65 8.64 -11.06
N MET A 23 -0.37 8.81 -11.91
CA MET A 23 -1.25 9.99 -11.85
C MET A 23 -1.95 10.16 -10.50
N ARG A 24 -2.38 9.04 -9.86
CA ARG A 24 -3.00 9.09 -8.53
C ARG A 24 -2.01 9.48 -7.44
N ILE A 25 -0.78 9.00 -7.50
CA ILE A 25 0.29 9.38 -6.57
C ILE A 25 0.56 10.89 -6.68
N GLU A 26 0.73 11.42 -7.90
CA GLU A 26 0.88 12.86 -8.13
C GLU A 26 -0.30 13.64 -7.53
N THR A 27 -1.53 13.19 -7.81
CA THR A 27 -2.74 13.82 -7.27
C THR A 27 -2.76 13.85 -5.75
N ILE A 28 -2.33 12.77 -5.07
CA ILE A 28 -2.21 12.71 -3.61
C ILE A 28 -1.22 13.75 -3.11
N PHE A 29 -0.04 13.84 -3.73
CA PHE A 29 0.96 14.83 -3.34
C PHE A 29 0.50 16.26 -3.58
N TYR A 30 -0.17 16.54 -4.70
CA TYR A 30 -0.79 17.85 -4.94
C TYR A 30 -1.86 18.17 -3.90
N TYR A 31 -2.76 17.22 -3.59
CA TYR A 31 -3.83 17.44 -2.63
C TYR A 31 -3.32 17.82 -1.23
N HIS A 32 -2.21 17.22 -0.78
CA HIS A 32 -1.64 17.49 0.55
C HIS A 32 -0.53 18.55 0.57
N GLY A 33 0.09 18.86 -0.57
CA GLY A 33 1.30 19.67 -0.66
C GLY A 33 1.18 20.94 -1.51
N TYR A 34 0.09 21.14 -2.24
CA TYR A 34 -0.12 22.29 -3.12
C TYR A 34 -1.33 23.14 -2.66
N PRO A 35 -1.29 24.49 -2.77
CA PRO A 35 -0.23 25.33 -3.33
C PRO A 35 0.81 25.88 -2.34
N GLN A 36 0.78 25.54 -1.05
CA GLN A 36 1.55 26.26 -0.03
C GLN A 36 2.34 25.36 0.92
N GLU A 37 3.60 25.73 1.15
CA GLU A 37 4.51 25.63 2.32
C GLU A 37 4.49 24.43 3.29
N SER A 38 3.49 23.54 3.26
CA SER A 38 3.46 22.35 4.09
C SER A 38 4.49 21.35 3.59
N SER A 39 5.55 21.17 4.38
CA SER A 39 6.53 20.11 4.17
C SER A 39 5.83 18.75 4.30
N ILE A 40 5.47 18.16 3.15
CA ILE A 40 5.08 16.76 3.08
C ILE A 40 6.34 15.88 3.10
N THR A 41 6.23 14.69 3.68
CA THR A 41 7.27 13.67 3.67
C THR A 41 6.63 12.34 3.28
N LEU A 42 7.11 11.72 2.20
CA LEU A 42 6.73 10.37 1.83
C LEU A 42 7.35 9.37 2.82
N LEU A 43 6.55 8.47 3.36
CA LEU A 43 7.01 7.28 4.06
C LEU A 43 6.84 6.07 3.15
N SER A 44 7.95 5.50 2.71
CA SER A 44 7.94 4.33 1.83
C SER A 44 8.45 3.09 2.55
N GLY A 45 7.91 1.94 2.19
CA GLY A 45 8.41 0.66 2.65
C GLY A 45 9.42 -0.01 1.71
N HIS A 46 9.76 0.64 0.59
CA HIS A 46 10.79 0.23 -0.36
C HIS A 46 10.59 -1.17 -0.94
N CYS A 47 9.35 -1.51 -1.26
CA CYS A 47 9.04 -2.69 -2.08
C CYS A 47 9.06 -2.32 -3.57
N SER A 48 8.91 -3.30 -4.47
CA SER A 48 8.70 -3.02 -5.89
C SER A 48 7.28 -2.46 -6.15
N GLY A 49 7.00 -2.04 -7.39
CA GLY A 49 5.66 -1.55 -7.75
C GLY A 49 5.36 -0.17 -7.14
N VAL A 50 4.22 -0.06 -6.47
CA VAL A 50 3.67 1.23 -5.97
C VAL A 50 4.66 2.00 -5.10
N ASP A 51 5.37 1.32 -4.20
CA ASP A 51 6.38 1.94 -3.33
C ASP A 51 7.47 2.66 -4.15
N ILE A 52 8.06 2.01 -5.16
CA ILE A 52 9.09 2.63 -6.02
C ILE A 52 8.50 3.77 -6.84
N TRP A 53 7.31 3.60 -7.42
CA TRP A 53 6.70 4.67 -8.22
C TRP A 53 6.41 5.91 -7.37
N ALA A 54 6.00 5.72 -6.12
CA ALA A 54 5.84 6.82 -5.18
C ALA A 54 7.18 7.50 -4.84
N GLU A 55 8.24 6.73 -4.63
CA GLU A 55 9.59 7.27 -4.39
C GLU A 55 10.13 8.07 -5.58
N GLU A 56 9.93 7.58 -6.82
CA GLU A 56 10.31 8.25 -8.06
C GLU A 56 9.61 9.60 -8.20
N ILE A 57 8.27 9.61 -8.08
CA ILE A 57 7.47 10.83 -8.19
C ILE A 57 7.80 11.81 -7.06
N ALA A 58 7.96 11.33 -5.82
CA ALA A 58 8.36 12.17 -4.70
C ALA A 58 9.71 12.85 -4.96
N LYS A 59 10.68 12.11 -5.51
CA LYS A 59 11.99 12.66 -5.89
C LYS A 59 11.86 13.72 -6.98
N GLU A 60 11.06 13.47 -8.01
CA GLU A 60 10.80 14.43 -9.11
C GLU A 60 10.14 15.71 -8.61
N MET A 61 9.24 15.62 -7.62
CA MET A 61 8.57 16.76 -7.00
C MET A 61 9.37 17.42 -5.87
N GLY A 62 10.60 16.97 -5.59
CA GLY A 62 11.41 17.51 -4.48
C GLY A 62 10.86 17.21 -3.08
N ILE A 63 10.00 16.21 -2.94
CA ILE A 63 9.41 15.78 -1.67
C ILE A 63 10.42 14.93 -0.90
N LYS A 64 10.58 15.23 0.40
CA LYS A 64 11.43 14.43 1.28
C LYS A 64 10.86 13.01 1.42
N THR A 65 11.72 12.01 1.34
CA THR A 65 11.34 10.60 1.51
C THR A 65 12.06 9.99 2.71
N VAL A 66 11.32 9.24 3.54
CA VAL A 66 11.84 8.39 4.60
C VAL A 66 11.53 6.94 4.23
N ILE A 67 12.56 6.10 4.22
CA ILE A 67 12.48 4.73 3.73
C ILE A 67 12.62 3.74 4.89
N PHE A 68 11.61 2.88 5.07
CA PHE A 68 11.62 1.77 6.02
C PHE A 68 11.93 0.47 5.30
N LYS A 69 13.20 0.06 5.27
CA LYS A 69 13.60 -1.19 4.60
C LYS A 69 13.44 -2.39 5.53
N PRO A 70 12.86 -3.52 5.07
CA PRO A 70 12.92 -4.77 5.81
C PRO A 70 14.35 -5.29 5.83
N GLN A 71 14.77 -5.87 6.95
CA GLN A 71 16.10 -6.47 7.11
C GLN A 71 16.15 -7.91 6.58
N ILE A 72 15.00 -8.55 6.47
CA ILE A 72 14.83 -9.90 5.90
C ILE A 72 13.62 -9.95 4.97
N LYS A 73 13.72 -10.75 3.90
CA LYS A 73 12.70 -10.87 2.85
C LYS A 73 11.60 -11.87 3.20
N GLN A 74 11.00 -11.72 4.37
CA GLN A 74 9.89 -12.55 4.84
C GLN A 74 8.88 -11.72 5.64
N TRP A 75 7.66 -12.26 5.79
CA TRP A 75 6.58 -11.53 6.46
C TRP A 75 6.88 -11.26 7.94
N HIS A 76 7.28 -12.30 8.67
CA HIS A 76 7.56 -12.22 10.10
C HIS A 76 9.02 -11.85 10.37
N ASP A 77 9.29 -11.27 11.53
CA ASP A 77 10.64 -11.04 12.02
C ASP A 77 11.36 -12.38 12.27
N PHE A 78 12.69 -12.35 12.22
CA PHE A 78 13.54 -13.51 12.52
C PHE A 78 14.70 -13.04 13.41
N GLN A 79 14.76 -13.60 14.62
CA GLN A 79 15.69 -13.16 15.66
C GLN A 79 15.54 -11.65 15.93
N LEU A 80 16.59 -10.86 15.70
CA LEU A 80 16.60 -9.40 15.86
C LEU A 80 16.34 -8.64 14.55
N LEU A 81 16.06 -9.34 13.45
CA LEU A 81 15.88 -8.75 12.12
C LEU A 81 14.40 -8.55 11.80
N LYS A 82 14.04 -7.32 11.41
CA LYS A 82 12.69 -6.92 11.01
C LYS A 82 12.31 -7.46 9.63
N GLY A 83 11.19 -8.16 9.55
CA GLY A 83 10.53 -8.57 8.31
C GLY A 83 9.56 -7.50 7.77
N TYR A 84 8.79 -7.87 6.75
CA TYR A 84 7.83 -6.97 6.11
C TYR A 84 6.73 -6.48 7.06
N ARG A 85 6.25 -7.32 7.98
CA ARG A 85 5.18 -6.94 8.91
C ARG A 85 5.64 -5.81 9.84
N SER A 86 6.80 -5.95 10.48
CA SER A 86 7.30 -4.92 11.39
C SER A 86 7.66 -3.64 10.65
N ARG A 87 8.21 -3.75 9.44
CA ARG A 87 8.36 -2.62 8.52
C ARG A 87 7.03 -1.90 8.25
N ASN A 88 5.97 -2.65 7.91
CA ASN A 88 4.66 -2.07 7.62
C ASN A 88 4.05 -1.39 8.86
N ILE A 89 4.26 -1.96 10.05
CA ILE A 89 3.86 -1.35 11.32
C ILE A 89 4.58 0.00 11.52
N ASP A 90 5.88 0.07 11.25
CA ASP A 90 6.66 1.30 11.39
C ASP A 90 6.13 2.39 10.44
N VAL A 91 5.88 2.06 9.17
CA VAL A 91 5.25 2.99 8.21
C VAL A 91 3.90 3.49 8.72
N ALA A 92 2.99 2.58 9.10
CA ALA A 92 1.65 2.94 9.55
C ALA A 92 1.64 3.80 10.83
N LYS A 93 2.58 3.56 11.77
CA LYS A 93 2.70 4.36 12.99
C LYS A 93 3.16 5.78 12.70
N GLU A 94 4.13 5.91 11.81
CA GLU A 94 4.77 7.18 11.46
C GLU A 94 3.92 8.02 10.51
N SER A 95 3.02 7.40 9.74
CA SER A 95 2.09 8.10 8.86
C SER A 95 1.08 8.96 9.63
N ASP A 96 0.79 10.14 9.09
CA ASP A 96 -0.39 10.94 9.43
C ASP A 96 -1.60 10.44 8.62
N VAL A 97 -1.38 10.17 7.33
CA VAL A 97 -2.32 9.53 6.41
C VAL A 97 -1.66 8.36 5.67
N TYR A 98 -2.41 7.30 5.38
CA TYR A 98 -1.93 6.16 4.58
C TYR A 98 -2.82 5.87 3.37
N TYR A 99 -2.23 5.74 2.18
CA TYR A 99 -2.91 5.36 0.94
C TYR A 99 -2.51 3.95 0.50
N ASP A 100 -3.51 3.08 0.35
CA ASP A 100 -3.40 1.76 -0.27
C ASP A 100 -3.90 1.85 -1.72
N ILE A 101 -3.01 1.69 -2.70
CA ILE A 101 -3.36 1.74 -4.13
C ILE A 101 -3.30 0.32 -4.71
N GLU A 102 -4.42 -0.16 -5.20
CA GLU A 102 -4.62 -1.57 -5.57
C GLU A 102 -5.24 -1.68 -6.97
N PRO A 103 -4.86 -2.68 -7.78
CA PRO A 103 -5.63 -3.03 -8.97
C PRO A 103 -6.91 -3.74 -8.54
N GLU A 104 -7.94 -3.65 -9.38
CA GLU A 104 -9.15 -4.46 -9.19
C GLU A 104 -8.81 -5.96 -9.19
N GLY A 105 -9.39 -6.71 -8.25
CA GLY A 105 -9.16 -8.16 -8.15
C GLY A 105 -7.78 -8.59 -7.62
N SER A 106 -7.03 -7.70 -6.95
CA SER A 106 -5.65 -7.98 -6.49
C SER A 106 -5.49 -9.11 -5.47
N CYS A 107 -6.57 -9.59 -4.85
CA CYS A 107 -6.48 -10.58 -3.79
C CYS A 107 -6.04 -11.95 -4.34
N ARG A 108 -4.75 -12.26 -4.14
CA ARG A 108 -4.15 -13.56 -4.50
C ARG A 108 -4.80 -14.79 -3.84
N HIS A 109 -5.49 -14.59 -2.70
CA HIS A 109 -6.08 -15.70 -1.94
C HIS A 109 -7.40 -16.20 -2.53
N CYS A 110 -8.15 -15.31 -3.18
CA CYS A 110 -9.38 -15.66 -3.89
C CYS A 110 -9.27 -15.41 -5.41
N ARG A 111 -8.08 -15.06 -5.91
CA ARG A 111 -7.86 -14.66 -7.31
C ARG A 111 -8.84 -13.56 -7.75
N GLY A 112 -9.03 -12.58 -6.88
CA GLY A 112 -9.91 -11.44 -7.15
C GLY A 112 -11.42 -11.68 -7.00
N THR A 113 -11.89 -12.91 -6.84
CA THR A 113 -13.35 -13.20 -6.80
C THR A 113 -14.06 -12.70 -5.54
N GLY A 114 -13.31 -12.42 -4.47
CA GLY A 114 -13.87 -12.17 -3.14
C GLY A 114 -14.38 -13.42 -2.43
N LEU A 115 -14.32 -14.60 -3.05
CA LEU A 115 -14.88 -15.84 -2.53
C LEU A 115 -13.79 -16.87 -2.20
N GLU A 116 -13.96 -17.58 -1.08
CA GLU A 116 -13.20 -18.78 -0.77
C GLU A 116 -13.77 -19.95 -1.56
N VAL A 117 -12.92 -20.58 -2.37
CA VAL A 117 -13.26 -21.84 -3.01
C VAL A 117 -13.08 -22.93 -1.97
N SER A 118 -14.18 -23.39 -1.36
CA SER A 118 -14.18 -24.59 -0.52
C SER A 118 -14.74 -25.77 -1.30
N GLU A 119 -14.13 -26.94 -1.14
CA GLU A 119 -14.58 -28.20 -1.77
C GLU A 119 -16.01 -28.58 -1.36
N LEU A 120 -16.53 -27.99 -0.28
CA LEU A 120 -17.83 -28.30 0.32
C LEU A 120 -18.97 -27.36 -0.12
N ALA A 121 -18.85 -26.72 -1.29
CA ALA A 121 -19.93 -26.04 -2.01
C ALA A 121 -20.65 -24.87 -1.30
N HIS A 122 -20.09 -24.32 -0.22
CA HIS A 122 -20.61 -23.08 0.37
C HIS A 122 -19.69 -21.93 -0.01
N GLU A 123 -20.19 -21.02 -0.85
CA GLU A 123 -19.52 -19.76 -1.15
C GLU A 123 -19.39 -18.94 0.12
N ARG A 124 -18.17 -18.80 0.62
CA ARG A 124 -17.85 -17.96 1.77
C ARG A 124 -17.03 -16.77 1.30
N LYS A 125 -17.25 -15.61 1.91
CA LYS A 125 -16.38 -14.44 1.67
C LYS A 125 -14.95 -14.80 2.03
N CYS A 126 -14.02 -14.48 1.15
CA CYS A 126 -12.59 -14.69 1.36
C CYS A 126 -12.15 -14.02 2.67
N ARG A 127 -11.51 -14.79 3.56
CA ARG A 127 -11.13 -14.31 4.90
C ARG A 127 -10.13 -13.15 4.88
N TYR A 128 -9.40 -12.97 3.78
CA TYR A 128 -8.38 -11.93 3.62
C TYR A 128 -8.98 -10.61 3.14
N CYS A 129 -9.63 -10.61 1.97
CA CYS A 129 -10.23 -9.40 1.40
C CYS A 129 -11.66 -9.13 1.92
N LYS A 130 -12.23 -10.03 2.71
CA LYS A 130 -13.61 -9.91 3.25
C LYS A 130 -14.67 -9.73 2.16
N GLY A 131 -14.44 -10.30 0.98
CA GLY A 131 -15.36 -10.22 -0.15
C GLY A 131 -15.05 -9.13 -1.18
N THR A 132 -14.06 -8.26 -0.95
CA THR A 132 -13.76 -7.16 -1.89
C THR A 132 -12.99 -7.60 -3.13
N GLY A 133 -12.37 -8.79 -3.09
CA GLY A 133 -11.44 -9.21 -4.14
C GLY A 133 -10.09 -8.47 -4.11
N ILE A 134 -9.83 -7.60 -3.12
CA ILE A 134 -8.64 -6.74 -3.06
C ILE A 134 -7.86 -7.00 -1.76
N TYR A 135 -6.59 -7.40 -1.86
CA TYR A 135 -5.74 -7.62 -0.69
C TYR A 135 -4.26 -7.73 -1.05
N SER A 136 -3.44 -6.85 -0.47
CA SER A 136 -1.98 -6.97 -0.47
C SER A 136 -1.35 -6.62 0.89
N GLY A 137 -0.02 -6.52 0.92
CA GLY A 137 0.70 -5.93 2.05
C GLY A 137 0.33 -4.48 2.31
N GLY A 138 0.00 -3.70 1.27
CA GLY A 138 -0.55 -2.34 1.37
C GLY A 138 -1.88 -2.33 2.10
N THR A 139 -2.82 -3.18 1.68
CA THR A 139 -4.13 -3.35 2.34
C THR A 139 -3.99 -3.72 3.82
N TRP A 140 -3.04 -4.61 4.14
CA TRP A 140 -2.76 -4.95 5.54
C TRP A 140 -2.28 -3.72 6.34
N THR A 141 -1.40 -2.92 5.74
CA THR A 141 -0.82 -1.72 6.36
C THR A 141 -1.87 -0.64 6.58
N MET A 142 -2.73 -0.38 5.58
CA MET A 142 -3.87 0.52 5.70
C MET A 142 -4.80 0.10 6.83
N ASN A 143 -5.16 -1.19 6.89
CA ASN A 143 -6.01 -1.70 7.97
C ASN A 143 -5.34 -1.56 9.35
N TYR A 144 -4.02 -1.68 9.43
CA TYR A 144 -3.27 -1.44 10.65
C TYR A 144 -3.27 0.06 11.03
N ALA A 145 -3.07 0.96 10.06
CA ALA A 145 -3.16 2.41 10.27
C ALA A 145 -4.55 2.82 10.81
N LYS A 146 -5.63 2.30 10.23
CA LYS A 146 -7.00 2.52 10.74
C LYS A 146 -7.17 2.06 12.19
N LYS A 147 -6.59 0.92 12.57
CA LYS A 147 -6.61 0.43 13.97
C LYS A 147 -5.87 1.35 14.94
N LEU A 148 -4.89 2.11 14.46
CA LEU A 148 -4.17 3.13 15.24
C LEU A 148 -4.92 4.47 15.28
N GLY A 149 -6.11 4.58 14.69
CA GLY A 149 -6.87 5.83 14.59
C GLY A 149 -6.31 6.82 13.56
N LYS A 150 -5.46 6.35 12.64
CA LYS A 150 -4.91 7.17 11.55
C LYS A 150 -5.91 7.26 10.39
N GLU A 151 -5.83 8.36 9.64
CA GLU A 151 -6.54 8.45 8.37
C GLU A 151 -5.94 7.46 7.37
N ALA A 152 -6.79 6.68 6.70
CA ALA A 152 -6.30 5.77 5.68
C ALA A 152 -7.34 5.50 4.58
N CYS A 153 -6.89 5.55 3.34
CA CYS A 153 -7.70 5.52 2.14
C CYS A 153 -7.29 4.34 1.24
N GLN A 154 -8.27 3.66 0.64
CA GLN A 154 -8.01 2.67 -0.40
C GLN A 154 -8.42 3.26 -1.76
N ILE A 155 -7.52 3.18 -2.74
CA ILE A 155 -7.75 3.60 -4.12
C ILE A 155 -7.67 2.35 -4.99
N VAL A 156 -8.74 2.09 -5.75
CA VAL A 156 -8.81 0.95 -6.66
C VAL A 156 -8.65 1.44 -8.10
N ILE A 157 -7.77 0.81 -8.86
CA ILE A 157 -7.51 1.09 -10.27
C ILE A 157 -8.07 -0.05 -11.11
N SER A 158 -9.02 0.29 -11.98
CA SER A 158 -9.53 -0.58 -13.05
C SER A 158 -8.71 -0.41 -14.32
#